data_AF-A0A3C1Y5Y9-F1
#
_entry.id   AF-A0A3C1Y5Y9-F1
#
_cell.length_a   1.000
_cell.length_b   1.000
_cell.length_c   1.000
_cell.angle_alpha   90.00
_cell.angle_beta   90.00
_cell.angle_gamma   90.00
#
_symmetry.space_group_name_H-M   'P 1'
#
loop_
_entity.id
_entity.type
_entity.pdbx_description
1 polymer ?
#
loop_
_entity_poly.entity_id
_entity_poly.type
_entity_poly.pdbx_seq_one_letter_code
_entity_poly.pdbx_strand_id
1 'polypeptide(L)'
;MQMKMHMKIYRNIITAVTAALAFHAACAQTTQRLTATKANDYALVYTLPRTALEITLEGEITLKEPGEFYKYAKKYLNADSPVTAESRTATLKSAAITPAGVPDPEQRYAVQFKGGTAPFIYLTPEGLPLAFNTDRIPAADAPQLPVARAAAPTPLETPAARQVISEEMLQSQ
;
A
#
# COMPACT_ATOMS: atom_id res chain seq x y z
N MET A 1 -29.65 -9.07 -34.95
CA MET A 1 -28.43 -9.90 -34.85
C MET A 1 -27.20 -9.11 -34.39
N GLN A 2 -27.09 -7.81 -34.71
CA GLN A 2 -25.94 -6.95 -34.38
C GLN A 2 -25.74 -6.66 -32.86
N MET A 3 -26.80 -6.60 -32.06
CA MET A 3 -26.68 -6.23 -30.63
C MET A 3 -26.01 -7.31 -29.74
N LYS A 4 -26.15 -8.60 -30.10
CA LYS A 4 -25.47 -9.71 -29.40
C LYS A 4 -23.97 -9.75 -29.68
N MET A 5 -23.52 -9.19 -30.80
CA MET A 5 -22.11 -9.18 -31.19
C MET A 5 -21.33 -8.15 -30.38
N HIS A 6 -21.86 -6.92 -30.23
CA HIS A 6 -21.27 -5.89 -29.38
C HIS A 6 -21.15 -6.33 -27.93
N MET A 7 -22.18 -6.95 -27.35
CA MET A 7 -22.14 -7.43 -25.96
C MET A 7 -21.05 -8.50 -25.71
N LYS A 8 -20.78 -9.36 -26.70
CA LYS A 8 -19.66 -10.33 -26.62
C LYS A 8 -18.30 -9.65 -26.73
N ILE A 9 -18.18 -8.64 -27.58
CA ILE A 9 -16.94 -7.86 -27.74
C ILE A 9 -16.63 -7.10 -26.45
N TYR A 10 -17.61 -6.40 -25.86
CA TYR A 10 -17.42 -5.72 -24.57
C TYR A 10 -17.13 -6.69 -23.43
N ARG A 11 -17.79 -7.86 -23.39
CA ARG A 11 -17.49 -8.89 -22.40
C ARG A 11 -16.06 -9.42 -22.52
N ASN A 12 -15.59 -9.69 -23.74
CA ASN A 12 -14.22 -10.13 -23.98
C ASN A 12 -13.18 -9.04 -23.67
N ILE A 13 -13.49 -7.77 -23.93
CA ILE A 13 -12.62 -6.63 -23.55
C ILE A 13 -12.56 -6.50 -22.02
N ILE A 14 -13.69 -6.62 -21.32
CA ILE A 14 -13.73 -6.58 -19.85
C ILE A 14 -12.92 -7.74 -19.25
N THR A 15 -13.04 -8.95 -19.79
CA THR A 15 -12.26 -10.13 -19.34
C THR A 15 -10.75 -9.97 -19.62
N ALA A 16 -10.37 -9.35 -20.75
CA ALA A 16 -8.97 -9.10 -21.08
C ALA A 16 -8.33 -8.04 -20.15
N VAL A 17 -9.09 -7.00 -19.76
CA VAL A 17 -8.60 -5.97 -18.84
C VAL A 17 -8.48 -6.51 -17.41
N THR A 18 -9.37 -7.40 -16.97
CA THR A 18 -9.25 -8.05 -15.65
C THR A 18 -8.07 -9.02 -15.58
N ALA A 19 -7.71 -9.69 -16.68
CA ALA A 19 -6.52 -10.55 -16.74
C ALA A 19 -5.20 -9.77 -16.74
N ALA A 20 -5.17 -8.56 -17.32
CA ALA A 20 -3.98 -7.70 -17.30
C ALA A 20 -3.69 -7.08 -15.92
N LEU A 21 -4.70 -6.91 -15.07
CA LEU A 21 -4.54 -6.40 -13.70
C LEU A 21 -4.06 -7.47 -12.70
N ALA A 22 -4.15 -8.76 -13.04
CA ALA A 22 -3.72 -9.86 -12.18
C ALA A 22 -2.20 -10.09 -12.12
N PHE A 23 -1.39 -9.39 -12.93
CA PHE A 23 0.05 -9.58 -13.00
C PHE A 23 0.90 -8.75 -12.02
N HIS A 24 0.30 -7.98 -11.11
CA HIS A 24 1.04 -7.05 -10.23
C HIS A 24 1.39 -7.58 -8.84
N ALA A 25 1.35 -8.89 -8.57
CA ALA A 25 1.52 -9.42 -7.21
C ALA A 25 2.63 -10.48 -7.04
N ALA A 26 3.74 -10.35 -7.77
CA ALA A 26 4.94 -11.12 -7.47
C ALA A 26 6.19 -10.26 -7.66
N CYS A 27 6.58 -9.49 -6.63
CA CYS A 27 7.96 -9.05 -6.49
C CYS A 27 8.81 -10.29 -6.19
N ALA A 28 9.17 -11.03 -7.22
CA ALA A 28 10.21 -12.04 -7.10
C ALA A 28 11.54 -11.31 -6.86
N GLN A 29 12.15 -11.51 -5.70
CA GLN A 29 13.48 -11.01 -5.41
C GLN A 29 14.46 -11.65 -6.39
N THR A 30 14.88 -10.88 -7.40
CA THR A 30 15.92 -11.32 -8.34
C THR A 30 17.26 -11.12 -7.65
N THR A 31 18.13 -12.13 -7.70
CA THR A 31 19.46 -12.08 -7.04
C THR A 31 20.51 -12.51 -8.04
N GLN A 32 21.62 -11.78 -8.09
CA GLN A 32 22.76 -12.06 -8.96
C GLN A 32 23.94 -12.57 -8.14
N ARG A 33 24.52 -13.71 -8.54
CA ARG A 33 25.75 -14.22 -7.96
C ARG A 33 26.94 -13.73 -8.75
N LEU A 34 27.84 -12.98 -8.11
CA LEU A 34 29.11 -12.58 -8.68
C LEU A 34 30.25 -13.37 -8.04
N THR A 35 31.18 -13.86 -8.85
CA THR A 35 32.36 -14.62 -8.40
C THR A 35 33.63 -13.88 -8.81
N ALA A 36 34.62 -13.81 -7.92
CA ALA A 36 35.90 -13.18 -8.23
C ALA A 36 36.77 -14.14 -9.05
N THR A 37 37.15 -13.72 -10.25
CA THR A 37 37.94 -14.51 -11.20
C THR A 37 39.02 -13.64 -11.82
N LYS A 38 39.96 -14.25 -12.55
CA LYS A 38 40.96 -13.47 -13.31
C LYS A 38 40.31 -12.49 -14.31
N ALA A 39 39.11 -12.78 -14.81
CA ALA A 39 38.42 -11.92 -15.76
C ALA A 39 37.88 -10.61 -15.17
N ASN A 40 37.73 -10.52 -13.84
CA ASN A 40 37.34 -9.30 -13.14
C ASN A 40 38.44 -8.79 -12.18
N ASP A 41 39.70 -9.14 -12.46
CA ASP A 41 40.86 -8.80 -11.62
C ASP A 41 40.70 -9.21 -10.14
N TYR A 42 39.92 -10.27 -9.90
CA TYR A 42 39.52 -10.73 -8.57
C TYR A 42 38.81 -9.66 -7.72
N ALA A 43 38.16 -8.69 -8.38
CA ALA A 43 37.40 -7.63 -7.74
C ALA A 43 35.89 -7.93 -7.73
N LEU A 44 35.25 -7.78 -6.57
CA LEU A 44 33.80 -7.80 -6.41
C LEU A 44 33.29 -6.39 -6.08
N VAL A 45 32.36 -5.88 -6.89
CA VAL A 45 31.80 -4.53 -6.73
C VAL A 45 30.44 -4.61 -6.04
N TYR A 46 30.23 -3.78 -5.03
CA TYR A 46 28.92 -3.63 -4.37
C TYR A 46 28.68 -2.17 -3.93
N THR A 47 27.42 -1.88 -3.66
CA THR A 47 26.95 -0.58 -3.15
C THR A 47 26.63 -0.70 -1.68
N LEU A 48 27.12 0.22 -0.85
CA LEU A 48 26.77 0.25 0.57
C LEU A 48 25.32 0.74 0.72
N PRO A 49 24.44 0.02 1.45
CA PRO A 49 23.10 0.50 1.71
C PRO A 49 23.13 1.66 2.71
N ARG A 50 22.34 2.70 2.43
CA ARG A 50 21.92 3.68 3.41
C ARG A 50 20.67 3.17 4.12
N THR A 51 20.65 3.27 5.44
CA THR A 51 19.47 2.92 6.25
C THR A 51 18.35 3.92 5.99
N ALA A 52 17.21 3.41 5.54
CA ALA A 52 15.95 4.11 5.41
C ALA A 52 14.89 3.44 6.30
N LEU A 53 13.83 4.18 6.61
CA LEU A 53 12.66 3.65 7.32
C LEU A 53 11.45 3.79 6.42
N GLU A 54 10.79 2.67 6.15
CA GLU A 54 9.48 2.65 5.51
C GLU A 54 8.42 2.71 6.61
N ILE A 55 7.61 3.77 6.58
CA ILE A 55 6.59 4.04 7.60
C ILE A 55 5.22 4.01 6.92
N THR A 56 4.37 3.09 7.36
CA THR A 56 2.97 3.00 6.93
C THR A 56 2.06 3.31 8.11
N LEU A 57 1.15 4.27 7.94
CA LEU A 57 0.24 4.74 8.98
C LEU A 57 -1.20 4.36 8.65
N GLU A 58 -1.93 3.81 9.62
CA GLU A 58 -3.37 3.61 9.54
C GLU A 58 -4.07 4.79 10.24
N GLY A 59 -4.70 5.65 9.45
CA GLY A 59 -5.48 6.79 9.95
C GLY A 59 -6.97 6.56 9.77
N GLU A 60 -7.76 6.92 10.77
CA GLU A 60 -9.21 7.01 10.69
C GLU A 60 -9.61 8.49 10.67
N ILE A 61 -10.28 8.91 9.60
CA ILE A 61 -10.81 10.27 9.47
C ILE A 61 -12.32 10.21 9.73
N THR A 62 -12.77 10.88 10.79
CA THR A 62 -14.18 11.08 11.07
C THR A 62 -14.58 12.48 10.62
N LEU A 63 -15.50 12.53 9.65
CA LEU A 63 -16.15 13.74 9.18
C LEU A 63 -17.53 13.83 9.83
N LYS A 64 -17.82 14.95 10.47
CA LYS A 64 -19.16 15.27 11.00
C LYS A 64 -19.71 16.42 10.21
N GLU A 65 -20.79 16.19 9.48
CA GLU A 65 -21.52 17.20 8.73
C GLU A 65 -22.89 17.43 9.37
N PRO A 66 -23.41 18.67 9.33
CA PRO A 66 -24.78 18.91 9.74
C PRO A 66 -25.73 18.16 8.80
N GLY A 67 -26.55 17.27 9.35
CA GLY A 67 -27.60 16.58 8.59
C GLY A 67 -28.69 17.57 8.14
N GLU A 68 -29.42 17.23 7.09
CA GLU A 68 -30.46 18.07 6.48
C GLU A 68 -31.46 18.65 7.51
N PHE A 69 -31.87 17.83 8.48
CA PHE A 69 -32.83 18.20 9.52
C PHE A 69 -32.19 18.52 10.89
N TYR A 70 -30.91 18.91 10.93
CA TYR A 70 -30.21 19.16 12.19
C TYR A 70 -30.93 20.18 13.11
N LYS A 71 -31.66 21.13 12.52
CA LYS A 71 -32.47 22.15 13.23
C LYS A 71 -33.61 21.53 14.05
N TYR A 72 -34.12 20.37 13.64
CA TYR A 72 -35.23 19.68 14.29
C TYR A 72 -34.78 18.60 15.29
N ALA A 73 -33.47 18.31 15.35
CA ALA A 73 -32.91 17.29 16.23
C ALA A 73 -33.23 17.53 17.71
N LYS A 74 -33.26 18.79 18.16
CA LYS A 74 -33.64 19.12 19.54
C LYS A 74 -35.11 18.78 19.85
N LYS A 75 -36.01 18.99 18.89
CA LYS A 75 -37.47 18.76 19.06
C LYS A 75 -37.84 17.27 19.00
N TYR A 76 -37.21 16.50 18.11
CA TYR A 76 -37.61 15.11 17.83
C TYR A 76 -36.67 14.05 18.39
N LEU A 77 -35.39 14.37 18.61
CA LEU A 77 -34.39 13.43 19.11
C LEU A 77 -33.93 13.76 20.55
N ASN A 78 -34.46 14.83 21.16
CA ASN A 78 -34.00 15.39 22.43
C ASN A 78 -32.46 15.53 22.48
N ALA A 79 -31.85 15.81 21.33
CA ALA A 79 -30.41 15.95 21.24
C ALA A 79 -30.02 17.36 21.71
N ASP A 80 -29.35 17.44 22.87
CA ASP A 80 -28.91 18.72 23.45
C ASP A 80 -27.76 19.37 22.67
N SER A 81 -27.00 18.59 21.89
CA SER A 81 -25.85 19.05 21.11
C SER A 81 -25.83 18.48 19.69
N PRO A 82 -26.74 18.93 18.80
CA PRO A 82 -26.73 18.51 17.40
C PRO A 82 -25.48 19.02 16.68
N VAL A 83 -25.04 18.30 15.64
CA VAL A 83 -23.95 18.75 14.76
C VAL A 83 -24.49 19.92 13.92
N THR A 84 -24.01 21.14 14.20
CA THR A 84 -24.44 22.37 13.52
C THR A 84 -23.43 22.90 12.52
N ALA A 85 -22.19 22.41 12.55
CA ALA A 85 -21.11 22.82 11.66
C ALA A 85 -20.25 21.61 11.26
N GLU A 86 -19.63 21.70 10.09
CA GLU A 86 -18.68 20.68 9.63
C GLU A 86 -17.49 20.60 10.59
N SER A 87 -17.10 19.39 10.98
CA SER A 87 -15.85 19.15 11.71
C SER A 87 -15.17 17.87 11.24
N ARG A 88 -13.84 17.88 11.26
CA ARG A 88 -13.00 16.75 10.86
C ARG A 88 -12.06 16.40 11.99
N THR A 89 -12.03 15.14 12.37
CA THR A 89 -11.09 14.61 13.37
C THR A 89 -10.35 13.42 12.77
N ALA A 90 -9.03 13.44 12.85
CA ALA A 90 -8.17 12.33 12.45
C ALA A 90 -7.65 11.60 13.69
N THR A 91 -7.74 10.28 13.69
CA THR A 91 -7.20 9.41 14.75
C THR A 91 -6.20 8.45 14.13
N LEU A 92 -4.99 8.38 14.69
CA LEU A 92 -4.01 7.38 14.31
C LEU A 92 -4.37 6.05 14.99
N LYS A 93 -4.58 4.99 14.20
CA LYS A 93 -4.97 3.66 14.68
C LYS A 93 -3.74 2.77 14.88
N SER A 94 -2.86 2.74 13.88
CA SER A 94 -1.65 1.91 13.91
C SER A 94 -0.54 2.51 13.06
N ALA A 95 0.69 2.06 13.30
CA ALA A 95 1.86 2.40 12.51
C ALA A 95 2.72 1.14 12.32
N ALA A 96 3.06 0.83 11.08
CA ALA A 96 4.03 -0.21 10.73
C ALA A 96 5.33 0.47 10.28
N ILE A 97 6.44 0.14 10.94
CA ILE A 97 7.76 0.71 10.64
C ILE A 97 8.68 -0.44 10.29
N THR A 98 9.23 -0.42 9.07
CA THR A 98 10.15 -1.44 8.58
C THR A 98 11.48 -0.78 8.18
N PRO A 99 12.62 -1.27 8.70
CA PRO A 99 13.91 -0.80 8.22
C PRO A 99 14.15 -1.31 6.80
N ALA A 100 14.59 -0.43 5.91
CA ALA A 100 14.91 -0.74 4.53
C ALA A 100 16.32 -0.24 4.18
N GLY A 101 17.05 -1.00 3.38
CA GLY A 101 18.35 -0.58 2.84
C GLY A 101 18.17 -0.01 1.43
N VAL A 102 18.54 1.26 1.22
CA VAL A 102 18.51 1.90 -0.11
C VAL A 102 19.94 2.00 -0.64
N PRO A 103 20.23 1.61 -1.89
CA PRO A 103 21.57 1.72 -2.46
C PRO A 103 22.03 3.18 -2.49
N ASP A 104 23.22 3.45 -1.94
CA ASP A 104 23.85 4.76 -2.01
C ASP A 104 24.81 4.83 -3.21
N PRO A 105 24.46 5.52 -4.32
CA PRO A 105 25.28 5.54 -5.53
C PRO A 105 26.66 6.18 -5.32
N GLU A 106 26.83 7.00 -4.28
CA GLU A 106 28.11 7.64 -3.93
C GLU A 106 29.04 6.70 -3.16
N GLN A 107 28.51 5.60 -2.61
CA GLN A 107 29.25 4.66 -1.76
C GLN A 107 29.37 3.29 -2.44
N ARG A 108 30.10 3.26 -3.56
CA ARG A 108 30.41 2.03 -4.31
C ARG A 108 31.84 1.59 -4.03
N TYR A 109 32.01 0.31 -3.72
CA TYR A 109 33.29 -0.27 -3.35
C TYR A 109 33.61 -1.50 -4.19
N ALA A 110 34.88 -1.64 -4.52
CA ALA A 110 35.43 -2.84 -5.15
C ALA A 110 36.36 -3.54 -4.16
N VAL A 111 36.00 -4.76 -3.75
CA VAL A 111 36.83 -5.59 -2.88
C VAL A 111 37.65 -6.54 -3.74
N GLN A 112 38.96 -6.38 -3.68
CA GLN A 112 39.91 -7.25 -4.38
C GLN A 112 40.41 -8.34 -3.44
N PHE A 113 40.31 -9.60 -3.89
CA PHE A 113 40.74 -10.74 -3.11
C PHE A 113 42.11 -11.23 -3.57
N LYS A 114 42.93 -11.66 -2.62
CA LYS A 114 44.19 -12.36 -2.92
C LYS A 114 43.89 -13.77 -3.43
N GLY A 115 44.73 -14.28 -4.32
CA GLY A 115 44.58 -15.64 -4.84
C GLY A 115 44.67 -16.70 -3.74
N GLY A 116 43.85 -17.75 -3.83
CA GLY A 116 43.85 -18.89 -2.91
C GLY A 116 42.44 -19.40 -2.54
N THR A 117 41.44 -18.52 -2.61
CA THR A 117 40.01 -18.84 -2.46
C THR A 117 39.22 -18.24 -3.61
N ALA A 118 38.07 -18.82 -3.95
CA ALA A 118 37.16 -18.31 -4.98
C ALA A 118 35.97 -17.62 -4.30
N PRO A 119 36.08 -16.34 -3.92
CA PRO A 119 35.03 -15.66 -3.20
C PRO A 119 33.88 -15.31 -4.15
N PHE A 120 32.68 -15.30 -3.59
CA PHE A 120 31.49 -14.91 -4.30
C PHE A 120 30.55 -14.13 -3.40
N ILE A 121 29.70 -13.33 -4.02
CA ILE A 121 28.71 -12.49 -3.36
C ILE A 121 27.38 -12.63 -4.08
N TYR A 122 26.30 -12.66 -3.31
CA TYR A 122 24.94 -12.50 -3.82
C TYR A 122 24.54 -11.05 -3.66
N LEU A 123 24.10 -10.44 -4.77
CA LEU A 123 23.66 -9.05 -4.83
C LEU A 123 22.21 -8.94 -5.27
N THR A 124 21.51 -7.92 -4.79
CA THR A 124 20.27 -7.45 -5.45
C THR A 124 20.61 -6.82 -6.81
N PRO A 125 19.63 -6.62 -7.71
CA PRO A 125 19.86 -5.96 -9.00
C PRO A 125 20.40 -4.54 -8.85
N GLU A 126 20.10 -3.89 -7.72
CA GLU A 126 20.54 -2.54 -7.38
C GLU A 126 21.96 -2.53 -6.76
N GLY A 127 22.60 -3.69 -6.64
CA GLY A 127 23.97 -3.84 -6.16
C GLY A 127 24.11 -3.92 -4.63
N LEU A 128 23.03 -4.22 -3.90
CA LEU A 128 23.10 -4.40 -2.45
C LEU A 128 23.55 -5.81 -2.07
N PRO A 129 24.47 -5.97 -1.11
CA PRO A 129 24.93 -7.27 -0.67
C PRO A 129 23.88 -8.04 0.14
N LEU A 130 23.60 -9.28 -0.26
CA LEU A 130 22.70 -10.20 0.46
C LEU A 130 23.48 -11.28 1.23
N ALA A 131 24.53 -11.83 0.63
CA ALA A 131 25.33 -12.90 1.24
C ALA A 131 26.74 -12.93 0.66
N PHE A 132 27.73 -13.24 1.50
CA PHE A 132 29.13 -13.38 1.12
C PHE A 132 29.62 -14.80 1.39
N ASN A 133 30.19 -15.45 0.38
CA ASN A 133 30.79 -16.79 0.47
C ASN A 133 29.87 -17.85 1.11
N THR A 134 28.57 -17.67 0.99
CA THR A 134 27.56 -18.57 1.52
C THR A 134 26.35 -18.56 0.60
N ASP A 135 25.75 -19.72 0.42
CA ASP A 135 24.49 -19.88 -0.33
C ASP A 135 23.26 -19.62 0.54
N ARG A 136 23.46 -19.25 1.81
CA ARG A 136 22.37 -18.85 2.71
C ARG A 136 21.98 -17.40 2.44
N ILE A 137 20.97 -17.22 1.60
CA ILE A 137 20.33 -15.92 1.36
C ILE A 137 19.22 -15.75 2.41
N PRO A 138 19.19 -14.64 3.18
CA PRO A 138 18.11 -14.40 4.12
C PRO A 138 16.79 -14.24 3.37
N ALA A 139 15.73 -14.89 3.87
CA ALA A 139 14.39 -14.67 3.36
C ALA A 139 13.95 -13.25 3.70
N ALA A 140 13.34 -12.56 2.74
CA ALA A 140 12.72 -11.27 3.00
C ALA A 140 11.41 -11.49 3.77
N ASP A 141 11.34 -10.97 5.00
CA ASP A 141 10.09 -10.91 5.74
C ASP A 141 9.21 -9.82 5.13
N ALA A 142 8.03 -10.20 4.62
CA ALA A 142 7.04 -9.24 4.16
C ALA A 142 6.30 -8.67 5.38
N PRO A 143 6.43 -7.37 5.70
CA PRO A 143 5.70 -6.79 6.82
C PRO A 143 4.20 -6.84 6.54
N GLN A 144 3.41 -7.18 7.55
CA GLN A 144 1.95 -7.06 7.46
C GLN A 144 1.57 -5.59 7.50
N LEU A 145 1.22 -5.04 6.33
CA LEU A 145 0.77 -3.66 6.21
C LEU A 145 -0.71 -3.53 6.59
N PRO A 146 -1.13 -2.43 7.23
CA PRO A 146 -2.53 -2.16 7.49
C PRO A 146 -3.28 -1.98 6.16
N VAL A 147 -4.47 -2.57 6.07
CA VAL A 147 -5.30 -2.52 4.86
C VAL A 147 -6.31 -1.38 4.99
N ALA A 148 -6.41 -0.54 3.95
CA ALA A 148 -7.41 0.51 3.89
C ALA A 148 -8.82 -0.10 3.95
N ARG A 149 -9.63 0.37 4.91
CA ARG A 149 -11.03 -0.02 5.06
C ARG A 149 -11.92 1.14 4.67
N ALA A 150 -12.93 0.86 3.85
CA ALA A 150 -13.97 1.85 3.55
C ALA A 150 -14.74 2.18 4.83
N ALA A 151 -15.17 3.43 4.97
CA ALA A 151 -16.05 3.82 6.05
C ALA A 151 -17.36 3.01 5.98
N ALA A 152 -17.86 2.59 7.15
CA ALA A 152 -19.18 1.97 7.23
C ALA A 152 -20.26 3.01 6.84
N PRO A 153 -21.36 2.58 6.21
CA PRO A 153 -22.42 3.50 5.82
C PRO A 153 -22.96 4.22 7.05
N THR A 154 -23.18 5.53 6.91
CA THR A 154 -23.78 6.30 8.00
C THR A 154 -25.22 5.87 8.23
N PRO A 155 -25.80 6.04 9.43
CA PRO A 155 -27.20 5.73 9.69
C PRO A 155 -28.18 6.40 8.70
N LEU A 156 -27.83 7.58 8.15
CA LEU A 156 -28.61 8.29 7.15
C LEU A 156 -28.60 7.64 5.76
N GLU A 157 -27.55 6.89 5.44
CA GLU A 157 -27.43 6.14 4.17
C GLU A 157 -28.19 4.81 4.20
N THR A 158 -28.70 4.41 5.36
CA THR A 158 -29.46 3.17 5.50
C THR A 158 -30.93 3.33 5.06
N PRO A 159 -31.60 2.27 4.57
CA PRO A 159 -33.02 2.33 4.20
C PRO A 159 -33.96 2.75 5.33
N ALA A 160 -33.57 2.49 6.59
CA ALA A 160 -34.35 2.86 7.77
C ALA A 160 -34.52 4.38 7.90
N ALA A 161 -33.54 5.18 7.50
CA ALA A 161 -33.62 6.65 7.55
C ALA A 161 -34.76 7.21 6.69
N ARG A 162 -35.12 6.52 5.59
CA ARG A 162 -36.22 6.95 4.69
C ARG A 162 -37.62 6.67 5.25
N GLN A 163 -37.72 5.82 6.28
CA GLN A 163 -39.00 5.40 6.86
C GLN A 163 -39.47 6.29 8.02
N VAL A 164 -38.60 7.17 8.53
CA VAL A 164 -38.84 8.04 9.69
C VAL A 164 -38.83 9.52 9.31
N ILE A 165 -39.46 9.87 8.19
CA ILE A 165 -39.64 11.25 7.75
C ILE A 165 -41.06 11.71 8.11
N SER A 166 -41.19 12.81 8.86
CA SER A 166 -42.49 13.41 9.18
C SER A 166 -42.91 14.48 8.16
N GLU A 167 -44.20 14.83 8.11
CA GLU A 167 -44.72 15.87 7.19
C GLU A 167 -44.03 17.22 7.39
N GLU A 168 -43.70 17.60 8.63
CA GLU A 168 -42.96 18.84 8.92
C GLU A 168 -41.51 18.80 8.36
N MET A 169 -40.88 17.62 8.28
CA MET A 169 -39.54 17.47 7.70
C MET A 169 -39.57 17.61 6.18
N LEU A 170 -40.62 17.12 5.52
CA LEU A 170 -40.79 17.29 4.06
C LEU A 170 -41.00 18.74 3.64
N GLN A 171 -41.59 19.58 4.51
CA GLN A 171 -41.79 21.01 4.25
C GLN A 171 -40.51 21.86 4.42
N SER A 172 -39.46 21.30 5.02
CA SER A 172 -38.20 22.01 5.29
C SER A 172 -37.10 21.76 4.25
N GLN A 173 -37.37 20.95 3.22
CA GLN A 173 -36.42 20.71 2.12
C GLN A 173 -36.34 21.91 1.17
#